data_AF-A0AAX3WRF9-F1
#
_entry.id   AF-A0AAX3WRF9-F1
#
_cell.length_a   1.000
_cell.length_b   1.000
_cell.length_c   1.000
_cell.angle_alpha   90.00
_cell.angle_beta   90.00
_cell.angle_gamma   90.00
#
_symmetry.space_group_name_H-M   'P 1'
#
loop_
_entity.id
_entity.type
_entity.pdbx_description
1 polymer ?
#
loop_
_entity_poly.entity_id
_entity_poly.type
_entity_poly.pdbx_seq_one_letter_code
_entity_poly.pdbx_strand_id
1 'polypeptide(L)'
;MYTIGQVAKFLGVSRDTLKFYEEKELVKPKQNSENGYREYNRFDIYDITTVNFYREMDIEIKKIQELRKGKSIEGIQSLFEEKMQEVMEEIEYKKLLVKKLQTVQEDCEKVKKFLGTYTIQEMKPIEVKGEIEHHTAYDKYEIIKDNLDNLKQAVTLTSLRRVIQFNEEGVLEDKFIIVKKVEDLDKEIAGEILSHPKCLYTVIEDGRWSTGGKNTDHKVEASIKKAAKENGYELLGLVYINQLLTTYEDGLERAFLEIFVPIK
;
A
#
# COMPACT_ATOMS: atom_id res chain seq x y z
N MET A 1 -41.77 -29.55 -13.09
CA MET A 1 -41.12 -29.51 -11.77
C MET A 1 -39.75 -30.16 -11.91
N TYR A 2 -38.75 -29.69 -11.17
CA TYR A 2 -37.38 -30.17 -11.23
C TYR A 2 -36.90 -30.61 -9.85
N THR A 3 -36.09 -31.66 -9.78
CA THR A 3 -35.44 -32.09 -8.53
C THR A 3 -34.28 -31.16 -8.17
N ILE A 4 -33.87 -31.14 -6.90
CA ILE A 4 -32.68 -30.40 -6.43
C ILE A 4 -31.43 -30.74 -7.25
N GLY A 5 -31.29 -32.00 -7.67
CA GLY A 5 -30.15 -32.45 -8.48
C GLY A 5 -30.15 -31.89 -9.89
N GLN A 6 -31.33 -31.77 -10.52
CA GLN A 6 -31.47 -31.17 -11.84
C GLN A 6 -31.22 -29.66 -11.79
N VAL A 7 -31.74 -28.97 -10.76
CA VAL A 7 -31.53 -27.52 -10.59
C VAL A 7 -30.07 -27.21 -10.30
N ALA A 8 -29.43 -27.95 -9.40
CA ALA A 8 -28.01 -27.82 -9.09
C ALA A 8 -27.14 -27.96 -10.36
N LYS A 9 -27.43 -28.97 -11.18
CA LYS A 9 -26.74 -29.19 -12.45
C LYS A 9 -26.99 -28.07 -13.47
N PHE A 10 -28.24 -27.61 -13.59
CA PHE A 10 -28.62 -26.56 -14.54
C PHE A 10 -27.97 -25.22 -14.21
N LEU A 11 -27.90 -24.86 -12.93
CA LEU A 11 -27.39 -23.57 -12.46
C LEU A 11 -25.91 -23.59 -12.07
N GLY A 12 -25.24 -24.73 -12.19
CA GLY A 12 -23.81 -24.87 -11.84
C GLY A 12 -23.51 -24.66 -10.36
N VAL A 13 -24.49 -24.88 -9.47
CA VAL A 13 -24.33 -24.72 -8.01
C VAL A 13 -24.38 -26.05 -7.28
N SER A 14 -23.80 -26.10 -6.07
CA SER A 14 -23.90 -27.30 -5.25
C SER A 14 -25.31 -27.49 -4.69
N ARG A 15 -25.69 -28.74 -4.37
CA ARG A 15 -26.96 -29.00 -3.66
C ARG A 15 -27.01 -28.31 -2.31
N ASP A 16 -25.86 -28.15 -1.65
CA ASP A 16 -25.79 -27.48 -0.34
C ASP A 16 -25.98 -25.97 -0.48
N THR A 17 -25.56 -25.37 -1.59
CA THR A 17 -25.91 -23.97 -1.93
C THR A 17 -27.42 -23.79 -2.05
N LEU A 18 -28.11 -24.72 -2.70
CA LEU A 18 -29.58 -24.68 -2.81
C LEU A 18 -30.27 -24.83 -1.45
N LYS A 19 -29.82 -25.79 -0.61
CA LYS A 19 -30.32 -25.93 0.76
C LYS A 19 -30.08 -24.67 1.58
N PHE A 20 -28.90 -24.06 1.45
CA PHE A 20 -28.56 -22.81 2.12
C PHE A 20 -29.51 -21.67 1.70
N TYR A 21 -29.85 -21.56 0.41
CA TYR A 21 -30.85 -20.58 -0.04
C TYR A 21 -32.25 -20.85 0.50
N GLU A 22 -32.65 -22.12 0.66
CA GLU A 22 -33.89 -22.47 1.36
C GLU A 22 -33.86 -22.06 2.83
N GLU A 23 -32.78 -22.37 3.55
CA GLU A 23 -32.58 -22.00 4.95
C GLU A 23 -32.61 -20.47 5.15
N LYS A 24 -32.11 -19.72 4.17
CA LYS A 24 -32.17 -18.25 4.13
C LYS A 24 -33.48 -17.71 3.56
N GLU A 25 -34.47 -18.56 3.34
CA GLU A 25 -35.78 -18.19 2.80
C GLU A 25 -35.71 -17.43 1.46
N LEU A 26 -34.65 -17.63 0.70
CA LEU A 26 -34.43 -17.04 -0.63
C LEU A 26 -35.12 -17.83 -1.74
N VAL A 27 -35.43 -19.11 -1.48
CA VAL A 27 -36.24 -19.97 -2.35
C VAL A 27 -37.09 -20.88 -1.47
N LYS A 28 -38.33 -21.17 -1.88
CA LYS A 28 -39.27 -21.99 -1.10
C LYS A 28 -39.89 -23.08 -2.01
N PRO A 29 -39.11 -24.10 -2.41
CA PRO A 29 -39.62 -25.17 -3.26
C PRO A 29 -40.72 -25.95 -2.54
N LYS A 30 -41.63 -26.55 -3.31
CA LYS A 30 -42.71 -27.36 -2.75
C LYS A 30 -42.20 -28.77 -2.45
N GLN A 31 -42.74 -29.37 -1.39
CA GLN A 31 -42.58 -30.79 -1.17
C GLN A 31 -43.64 -31.54 -1.98
N ASN A 32 -43.22 -32.52 -2.77
CA ASN A 32 -44.13 -33.40 -3.48
C ASN A 32 -44.85 -34.30 -2.46
N SER A 33 -46.19 -34.29 -2.48
CA SER A 33 -47.04 -35.02 -1.55
C SER A 33 -46.97 -36.54 -1.67
N GLU A 34 -46.55 -37.07 -2.83
CA GLU A 34 -46.52 -38.51 -3.11
C GLU A 34 -45.21 -39.17 -2.70
N ASN A 35 -44.07 -38.49 -2.85
CA ASN A 35 -42.74 -39.07 -2.62
C ASN A 35 -41.89 -38.31 -1.61
N GLY A 36 -42.38 -37.18 -1.07
CA GLY A 36 -41.69 -36.39 -0.04
C GLY A 36 -40.46 -35.62 -0.52
N TYR A 37 -40.11 -35.69 -1.82
CA TYR A 37 -38.96 -34.98 -2.37
C TYR A 37 -39.28 -33.51 -2.68
N ARG A 38 -38.24 -32.67 -2.68
CA ARG A 38 -38.33 -31.26 -3.07
C ARG A 38 -38.46 -31.12 -4.57
N GLU A 39 -39.43 -30.32 -4.98
CA GLU A 39 -39.69 -29.95 -6.36
C GLU A 39 -39.63 -28.44 -6.56
N TYR A 40 -38.76 -28.03 -7.49
CA TYR A 40 -38.55 -26.64 -7.87
C TYR A 40 -39.33 -26.37 -9.15
N ASN A 41 -40.13 -25.32 -9.12
CA ASN A 41 -40.83 -24.82 -10.28
C ASN A 41 -39.99 -23.73 -10.98
N ARG A 42 -40.52 -23.18 -12.08
CA ARG A 42 -39.82 -22.14 -12.86
C ARG A 42 -39.53 -20.87 -12.06
N PHE A 43 -40.41 -20.48 -11.13
CA PHE A 43 -40.24 -19.30 -10.29
C PHE A 43 -39.18 -19.52 -9.21
N ASP A 44 -39.10 -20.73 -8.65
CA ASP A 44 -38.00 -21.10 -7.73
C ASP A 44 -36.65 -20.99 -8.44
N ILE A 45 -36.59 -21.41 -9.72
CA ILE A 45 -35.38 -21.27 -10.54
C ILE A 45 -35.06 -19.80 -10.80
N TYR A 46 -36.06 -18.95 -11.08
CA TYR A 46 -35.83 -17.51 -11.20
C TYR A 46 -35.29 -16.90 -9.90
N ASP A 47 -35.87 -17.25 -8.75
CA ASP A 47 -35.39 -16.78 -7.44
C ASP A 47 -33.92 -17.15 -7.23
N ILE A 48 -33.54 -18.41 -7.46
CA ILE A 48 -32.16 -18.87 -7.32
C ILE A 48 -31.23 -18.15 -8.30
N THR A 49 -31.68 -17.95 -9.54
CA THR A 49 -30.90 -17.26 -10.57
C THR A 49 -30.65 -15.80 -10.19
N THR A 50 -31.67 -15.12 -9.65
CA THR A 50 -31.56 -13.76 -9.13
C THR A 50 -30.62 -13.67 -7.92
N VAL A 51 -30.70 -14.63 -7.00
CA VAL A 51 -29.76 -14.71 -5.86
C VAL A 51 -28.32 -14.87 -6.35
N ASN A 52 -28.08 -15.80 -7.28
CA ASN A 52 -26.75 -16.02 -7.86
C ASN A 52 -26.22 -14.74 -8.52
N PHE A 53 -27.04 -14.06 -9.33
CA PHE A 53 -26.67 -12.81 -9.97
C PHE A 53 -26.20 -11.73 -8.99
N TYR A 54 -26.92 -11.52 -7.88
CA TYR A 54 -26.48 -10.58 -6.85
C TYR A 54 -25.22 -11.05 -6.11
N ARG A 55 -25.08 -12.37 -5.88
CA ARG A 55 -23.89 -12.94 -5.24
C ARG A 55 -22.64 -12.85 -6.09
N GLU A 56 -22.76 -12.93 -7.41
CA GLU A 56 -21.66 -12.71 -8.37
C GLU A 56 -21.10 -11.28 -8.27
N MET A 57 -21.90 -10.33 -7.79
CA MET A 57 -21.51 -8.94 -7.55
C MET A 57 -21.11 -8.69 -6.08
N ASP A 58 -20.84 -9.74 -5.32
CA ASP A 58 -20.48 -9.69 -3.90
C ASP A 58 -21.51 -8.98 -3.00
N ILE A 59 -22.79 -8.96 -3.41
CA ILE A 59 -23.85 -8.44 -2.55
C ILE A 59 -24.18 -9.48 -1.48
N GLU A 60 -24.19 -9.07 -0.22
CA GLU A 60 -24.46 -9.96 0.90
C GLU A 60 -25.87 -10.56 0.86
N ILE A 61 -26.00 -11.82 1.29
CA ILE A 61 -27.27 -12.54 1.41
C ILE A 61 -28.33 -11.73 2.16
N LYS A 62 -27.93 -11.00 3.21
CA LYS A 62 -28.82 -10.16 4.00
C LYS A 62 -29.44 -9.02 3.15
N LYS A 63 -28.63 -8.32 2.35
CA LYS A 63 -29.11 -7.27 1.44
C LYS A 63 -30.05 -7.87 0.38
N ILE A 64 -29.77 -9.08 -0.13
CA ILE A 64 -30.67 -9.80 -1.06
C ILE A 64 -32.01 -10.14 -0.40
N GLN A 65 -32.02 -10.62 0.85
CA GLN A 65 -33.25 -10.89 1.60
C GLN A 65 -34.08 -9.61 1.79
N GLU A 66 -33.43 -8.47 2.04
CA GLU A 66 -34.11 -7.17 2.13
C GLU A 66 -34.74 -6.75 0.79
N LEU A 67 -34.07 -7.00 -0.34
CA LEU A 67 -34.67 -6.77 -1.66
C LEU A 67 -35.96 -7.58 -1.86
N ARG A 68 -35.98 -8.85 -1.43
CA ARG A 68 -37.17 -9.71 -1.54
C ARG A 68 -38.35 -9.23 -0.69
N LYS A 69 -38.11 -8.45 0.37
CA LYS A 69 -39.17 -7.89 1.23
C LYS A 69 -39.86 -6.66 0.62
N GLY A 70 -39.42 -6.22 -0.56
CA GLY A 70 -39.99 -5.11 -1.29
C GLY A 70 -39.08 -3.88 -1.22
N LYS A 71 -38.13 -3.80 -2.16
CA LYS A 71 -37.53 -2.53 -2.55
C LYS A 71 -38.17 -2.02 -3.84
N SER A 72 -38.36 -0.72 -3.92
CA SER A 72 -38.72 -0.07 -5.19
C SER A 72 -37.56 -0.18 -6.19
N ILE A 73 -37.81 0.13 -7.46
CA ILE A 73 -36.77 0.16 -8.49
C ILE A 73 -35.64 1.11 -8.05
N GLU A 74 -35.98 2.23 -7.41
CA GLU A 74 -35.05 3.20 -6.86
C GLU A 74 -34.21 2.60 -5.72
N GLY A 75 -34.80 1.77 -4.87
CA GLY A 75 -34.09 1.07 -3.80
C GLY A 75 -33.10 0.01 -4.31
N ILE A 76 -33.38 -0.59 -5.48
CA ILE A 76 -32.43 -1.46 -6.18
C ILE A 76 -31.31 -0.60 -6.78
N GLN A 77 -31.64 0.46 -7.52
CA GLN A 77 -30.65 1.34 -8.12
C GLN A 77 -29.65 1.88 -7.09
N SER A 78 -30.14 2.37 -5.95
CA SER A 78 -29.30 2.86 -4.85
C SER A 78 -28.35 1.79 -4.29
N LEU A 79 -28.79 0.53 -4.18
CA LEU A 79 -27.92 -0.57 -3.75
C LEU A 79 -26.78 -0.81 -4.74
N PHE A 80 -27.05 -0.74 -6.04
CA PHE A 80 -26.03 -0.90 -7.06
C PHE A 80 -25.07 0.29 -7.12
N GLU A 81 -25.57 1.51 -6.92
CA GLU A 81 -24.72 2.70 -6.81
C GLU A 81 -23.77 2.61 -5.60
N GLU A 82 -24.28 2.17 -4.44
CA GLU A 82 -23.47 1.88 -3.25
C GLU A 82 -22.39 0.83 -3.57
N LYS A 83 -22.78 -0.30 -4.18
CA LYS A 83 -21.83 -1.37 -4.50
C LYS A 83 -20.79 -0.94 -5.54
N MET A 84 -21.18 -0.16 -6.53
CA MET A 84 -20.27 0.41 -7.52
C MET A 84 -19.25 1.32 -6.86
N GLN A 85 -19.69 2.17 -5.93
CA GLN A 85 -18.80 3.05 -5.17
C GLN A 85 -17.79 2.23 -4.32
N GLU A 86 -18.26 1.20 -3.61
CA GLU A 86 -17.37 0.29 -2.86
C GLU A 86 -16.29 -0.33 -3.75
N VAL A 87 -16.68 -0.85 -4.93
CA VAL A 87 -15.75 -1.48 -5.89
C VAL A 87 -14.76 -0.46 -6.44
N MET A 88 -15.20 0.77 -6.75
CA MET A 88 -14.31 1.84 -7.21
C MET A 88 -13.27 2.21 -6.15
N GLU A 89 -13.66 2.29 -4.88
CA GLU A 89 -12.72 2.52 -3.78
C GLU A 89 -11.71 1.38 -3.62
N GLU A 90 -12.15 0.13 -3.78
CA GLU A 90 -11.25 -1.02 -3.76
C GLU A 90 -10.25 -0.95 -4.92
N ILE A 91 -10.69 -0.62 -6.14
CA ILE A 91 -9.81 -0.46 -7.30
C ILE A 91 -8.72 0.59 -7.02
N GLU A 92 -9.08 1.74 -6.47
CA GLU A 92 -8.10 2.79 -6.13
C GLU A 92 -7.10 2.32 -5.07
N TYR A 93 -7.58 1.60 -4.05
CA TYR A 93 -6.69 0.98 -3.06
C TYR A 93 -5.74 -0.07 -3.68
N LYS A 94 -6.24 -0.93 -4.56
CA LYS A 94 -5.41 -1.95 -5.25
C LYS A 94 -4.37 -1.30 -6.17
N LYS A 95 -4.73 -0.24 -6.91
CA LYS A 95 -3.77 0.54 -7.73
C LYS A 95 -2.64 1.11 -6.87
N LEU A 96 -2.98 1.67 -5.71
CA LEU A 96 -2.00 2.15 -4.74
C LEU A 96 -1.07 1.02 -4.25
N LEU A 97 -1.61 -0.16 -3.94
CA LEU A 97 -0.79 -1.32 -3.56
C LEU A 97 0.17 -1.74 -4.67
N VAL A 98 -0.29 -1.78 -5.93
CA VAL A 98 0.56 -2.09 -7.08
C VAL A 98 1.73 -1.11 -7.17
N LYS A 99 1.48 0.20 -7.02
CA LYS A 99 2.53 1.22 -7.02
C LYS A 99 3.56 1.03 -5.90
N LYS A 100 3.11 0.63 -4.71
CA LYS A 100 4.02 0.30 -3.59
C LYS A 100 4.89 -0.92 -3.91
N LEU A 101 4.31 -1.97 -4.50
CA LEU A 101 5.05 -3.17 -4.89
C LEU A 101 6.08 -2.86 -5.98
N GLN A 102 5.73 -2.04 -6.97
CA GLN A 102 6.67 -1.57 -8.00
C GLN A 102 7.83 -0.79 -7.40
N THR A 103 7.55 0.10 -6.44
CA THR A 103 8.61 0.85 -5.73
C THR A 103 9.59 -0.10 -5.01
N VAL A 104 9.08 -1.12 -4.32
CA VAL A 104 9.94 -2.14 -3.68
C VAL A 104 10.78 -2.91 -4.71
N GLN A 105 10.23 -3.20 -5.88
CA GLN A 105 10.99 -3.85 -6.96
C GLN A 105 12.11 -2.95 -7.49
N GLU A 106 11.83 -1.65 -7.70
CA GLU A 106 12.84 -0.66 -8.09
C GLU A 106 13.95 -0.54 -7.02
N ASP A 107 13.56 -0.51 -5.74
CA ASP A 107 14.49 -0.42 -4.62
C ASP A 107 15.39 -1.66 -4.53
N CYS A 108 14.87 -2.86 -4.82
CA CYS A 108 15.68 -4.07 -4.94
C CYS A 108 16.74 -3.96 -6.05
N GLU A 109 16.37 -3.43 -7.21
CA GLU A 109 17.31 -3.22 -8.32
C GLU A 109 18.36 -2.14 -7.99
N LYS A 110 17.97 -1.07 -7.29
CA LYS A 110 18.93 -0.07 -6.79
C LYS A 110 19.94 -0.70 -5.84
N VAL A 111 19.50 -1.51 -4.87
CA VAL A 111 20.42 -2.20 -3.95
C VAL A 111 21.40 -3.07 -4.73
N LYS A 112 20.93 -3.92 -5.65
CA LYS A 112 21.80 -4.77 -6.46
C LYS A 112 22.83 -3.98 -7.27
N LYS A 113 22.41 -2.84 -7.84
CA LYS A 113 23.24 -2.04 -8.75
C LYS A 113 24.23 -1.13 -8.03
N PHE A 114 23.85 -0.57 -6.88
CA PHE A 114 24.56 0.56 -6.29
C PHE A 114 25.16 0.30 -4.90
N LEU A 115 24.93 -0.88 -4.31
CA LEU A 115 25.44 -1.20 -2.98
C LEU A 115 26.98 -1.10 -2.93
N GLY A 116 27.47 -0.20 -2.07
CA GLY A 116 28.89 0.07 -1.88
C GLY A 116 29.58 0.80 -3.03
N THR A 117 28.82 1.30 -4.01
CA THR A 117 29.36 2.03 -5.18
C THR A 117 28.96 3.50 -5.15
N TYR A 118 29.87 4.37 -5.59
CA TYR A 118 29.63 5.80 -5.67
C TYR A 118 29.41 6.23 -7.12
N THR A 119 28.28 6.89 -7.39
CA THR A 119 27.92 7.41 -8.72
C THR A 119 27.40 8.83 -8.60
N ILE A 120 27.28 9.55 -9.72
CA ILE A 120 26.62 10.86 -9.74
C ILE A 120 25.20 10.70 -10.24
N GLN A 121 24.23 11.16 -9.43
CA GLN A 121 22.81 11.11 -9.76
C GLN A 121 22.11 12.41 -9.37
N GLU A 122 20.99 12.68 -10.01
CA GLU A 122 20.04 13.70 -9.59
C GLU A 122 19.20 13.19 -8.42
N MET A 123 19.03 14.02 -7.39
CA MET A 123 17.96 13.83 -6.43
C MET A 123 16.69 14.47 -6.98
N LYS A 124 15.79 13.62 -7.49
CA LYS A 124 14.49 14.05 -8.02
C LYS A 124 13.74 14.94 -7.01
N PRO A 125 12.96 15.93 -7.49
CA PRO A 125 12.18 16.80 -6.64
C PRO A 125 11.25 16.04 -5.68
N ILE A 126 11.26 16.47 -4.42
CA ILE A 126 10.35 16.01 -3.37
C ILE A 126 9.68 17.20 -2.71
N GLU A 127 8.42 17.03 -2.33
CA GLU A 127 7.68 17.99 -1.52
C GLU A 127 7.80 17.63 -0.04
N VAL A 128 8.22 18.58 0.79
CA VAL A 128 8.29 18.44 2.24
C VAL A 128 6.91 18.75 2.83
N LYS A 129 6.35 17.81 3.60
CA LYS A 129 5.04 17.94 4.26
C LYS A 129 5.14 18.25 5.75
N GLY A 130 6.30 18.04 6.35
CA GLY A 130 6.54 18.34 7.75
C GLY A 130 7.92 17.88 8.21
N GLU A 131 8.33 18.36 9.37
CA GLU A 131 9.61 18.01 10.00
C GLU A 131 9.36 17.37 11.37
N ILE A 132 10.19 16.39 11.71
CA ILE A 132 10.21 15.70 13.00
C ILE A 132 11.57 15.97 13.63
N GLU A 133 11.57 16.88 14.60
CA GLU A 133 12.70 17.11 15.50
C GLU A 133 12.71 16.03 16.60
N HIS A 134 13.86 15.36 16.73
CA HIS A 134 14.18 14.31 17.71
C HIS A 134 13.55 12.91 17.51
N HIS A 135 14.40 11.89 17.63
CA HIS A 135 14.09 10.45 17.48
C HIS A 135 13.12 9.88 18.54
N THR A 136 12.78 10.66 19.58
CA THR A 136 11.86 10.26 20.67
C THR A 136 10.44 10.82 20.50
N ALA A 137 10.16 11.60 19.47
CA ALA A 137 8.84 12.19 19.24
C ALA A 137 7.85 11.20 18.60
N TYR A 138 7.67 10.01 19.20
CA TYR A 138 6.64 9.05 18.80
C TYR A 138 5.24 9.70 18.81
N ASP A 139 5.00 10.64 19.73
CA ASP A 139 3.75 11.41 19.82
C ASP A 139 3.52 12.31 18.59
N LYS A 140 4.58 12.83 17.96
CA LYS A 140 4.47 13.57 16.68
C LYS A 140 4.18 12.61 15.52
N TYR A 141 4.63 11.37 15.60
CA TYR A 141 4.36 10.32 14.61
C TYR A 141 2.86 9.95 14.56
N GLU A 142 2.18 9.90 15.71
CA GLU A 142 0.71 9.74 15.76
C GLU A 142 -0.02 10.99 15.23
N ILE A 143 0.41 12.21 15.57
CA ILE A 143 -0.19 13.44 15.05
C ILE A 143 -0.06 13.54 13.51
N ILE A 144 1.02 13.03 12.94
CA ILE A 144 1.21 12.95 11.48
C ILE A 144 0.32 11.87 10.87
N LYS A 145 0.19 10.71 11.54
CA LYS A 145 -0.69 9.60 11.14
C LYS A 145 -2.17 10.02 11.15
N ASP A 146 -2.60 10.83 12.11
CA ASP A 146 -3.97 11.34 12.21
C ASP A 146 -4.23 12.49 11.21
N ASN A 147 -3.26 13.38 10.93
CA ASN A 147 -3.39 14.35 9.82
C ASN A 147 -3.38 13.67 8.43
N LEU A 148 -2.97 12.41 8.39
CA LEU A 148 -3.05 11.52 7.24
C LEU A 148 -4.38 10.76 7.15
N ASP A 149 -5.41 11.05 7.98
CA ASP A 149 -6.71 10.36 7.94
C ASP A 149 -7.45 10.49 6.59
N ASN A 150 -7.10 11.48 5.77
CA ASN A 150 -7.58 11.61 4.38
C ASN A 150 -6.82 10.73 3.38
N LEU A 151 -5.85 9.97 3.88
CA LEU A 151 -5.14 8.92 3.19
C LEU A 151 -5.37 7.64 4.00
N LYS A 152 -6.04 6.65 3.40
CA LYS A 152 -5.91 5.24 3.78
C LYS A 152 -4.43 4.73 3.68
N GLN A 153 -3.41 5.62 3.64
CA GLN A 153 -1.97 5.36 3.57
C GLN A 153 -1.31 5.64 4.92
N ALA A 154 -0.91 4.57 5.60
CA ALA A 154 0.15 4.65 6.59
C ALA A 154 1.40 5.33 5.98
N VAL A 155 2.12 6.11 6.78
CA VAL A 155 3.49 6.55 6.49
C VAL A 155 4.29 5.34 6.03
N THR A 156 4.74 5.34 4.78
CA THR A 156 5.57 4.27 4.21
C THR A 156 7.04 4.55 4.48
N LEU A 157 7.90 3.53 4.44
CA LEU A 157 9.36 3.68 4.53
C LEU A 157 9.90 4.78 3.59
N THR A 158 9.29 4.94 2.42
CA THR A 158 9.66 5.91 1.39
C THR A 158 9.22 7.35 1.67
N SER A 159 8.38 7.57 2.69
CA SER A 159 7.84 8.89 3.05
C SER A 159 8.70 9.60 4.10
N LEU A 160 9.64 8.90 4.74
CA LEU A 160 10.50 9.45 5.77
C LEU A 160 11.93 9.55 5.24
N ARG A 161 12.56 10.71 5.40
CA ARG A 161 13.99 10.89 5.06
C ARG A 161 14.73 11.49 6.24
N ARG A 162 15.89 10.92 6.58
CA ARG A 162 16.83 11.55 7.51
C ARG A 162 17.64 12.57 6.72
N VAL A 163 17.77 13.77 7.26
CA VAL A 163 18.56 14.86 6.69
C VAL A 163 19.60 15.25 7.72
N ILE A 164 20.85 15.18 7.31
CA ILE A 164 22.00 15.56 8.14
C ILE A 164 22.65 16.78 7.50
N GLN A 165 22.82 17.83 8.27
CA GLN A 165 23.64 18.98 7.91
C GLN A 165 24.98 18.88 8.64
N PHE A 166 26.09 19.11 7.94
CA PHE A 166 27.43 19.03 8.51
C PHE A 166 28.38 20.08 7.92
N ASN A 167 29.43 20.40 8.65
CA ASN A 167 30.54 21.26 8.22
C ASN A 167 31.89 20.64 8.62
N GLU A 168 32.96 21.44 8.66
CA GLU A 168 34.29 20.98 9.09
C GLU A 168 34.37 20.67 10.59
N GLU A 169 33.52 21.29 11.42
CA GLU A 169 33.48 21.11 12.88
C GLU A 169 32.64 19.91 13.32
N GLY A 170 31.74 19.42 12.46
CA GLY A 170 30.96 18.21 12.68
C GLY A 170 29.52 18.30 12.16
N VAL A 171 28.64 17.50 12.75
CA VAL A 171 27.20 17.52 12.46
C VAL A 171 26.55 18.73 13.13
N LEU A 172 25.84 19.53 12.34
CA LEU A 172 25.11 20.72 12.77
C LEU A 172 23.63 20.40 13.09
N GLU A 173 23.01 19.57 12.24
CA GLU A 173 21.60 19.19 12.36
C GLU A 173 21.43 17.73 11.94
N ASP A 174 20.55 17.01 12.63
CA ASP A 174 20.10 15.66 12.29
C ASP A 174 18.60 15.57 12.57
N LYS A 175 17.82 15.54 11.49
CA LYS A 175 16.35 15.55 11.56
C LYS A 175 15.73 14.57 10.60
N PHE A 176 14.46 14.28 10.83
CA PHE A 176 13.64 13.57 9.85
C PHE A 176 12.64 14.52 9.21
N ILE A 177 12.48 14.38 7.89
CA ILE A 177 11.45 15.09 7.13
C ILE A 177 10.47 14.07 6.54
N ILE A 178 9.19 14.48 6.48
CA ILE A 178 8.16 13.73 5.77
C ILE A 178 8.04 14.30 4.39
N VAL A 179 8.09 13.42 3.40
CA VAL A 179 8.17 13.80 2.01
C VAL A 179 7.13 13.08 1.17
N LYS A 180 6.76 13.72 0.06
CA LYS A 180 5.99 13.13 -1.03
C LYS A 180 6.75 13.32 -2.34
N LYS A 181 6.81 12.28 -3.18
CA LYS A 181 7.38 12.41 -4.52
C LYS A 181 6.49 13.33 -5.35
N VAL A 182 7.09 14.25 -6.11
CA VAL A 182 6.33 15.20 -6.94
C VAL A 182 5.54 14.48 -8.04
N GLU A 183 6.03 13.33 -8.52
CA GLU A 183 5.33 12.46 -9.50
C GLU A 183 4.04 11.81 -8.95
N ASP A 184 3.78 11.87 -7.64
CA ASP A 184 2.60 11.31 -6.97
C ASP A 184 1.51 12.36 -6.70
N LEU A 185 1.63 13.55 -7.29
CA LEU A 185 0.77 14.71 -7.02
C LEU A 185 -0.30 14.87 -8.10
N ASP A 186 -1.49 14.33 -7.84
CA ASP A 186 -2.73 14.77 -8.51
C ASP A 186 -3.33 16.02 -7.84
N LYS A 187 -2.61 16.68 -6.91
CA LYS A 187 -3.09 17.78 -6.05
C LYS A 187 -2.06 18.91 -5.96
N GLU A 188 -2.54 20.12 -5.62
CA GLU A 188 -1.73 21.33 -5.47
C GLU A 188 -0.52 21.14 -4.52
N ILE A 189 0.62 21.70 -4.93
CA ILE A 189 1.84 21.76 -4.12
C ILE A 189 1.65 22.84 -3.07
N ALA A 190 1.73 22.47 -1.80
CA ALA A 190 1.58 23.38 -0.67
C ALA A 190 2.84 23.50 0.19
N GLY A 191 3.75 22.51 0.10
CA GLY A 191 5.01 22.46 0.85
C GLY A 191 6.22 22.96 0.05
N GLU A 192 7.37 23.03 0.74
CA GLU A 192 8.65 23.32 0.13
C GLU A 192 9.09 22.18 -0.80
N ILE A 193 9.66 22.53 -1.96
CA ILE A 193 10.24 21.55 -2.90
C ILE A 193 11.75 21.49 -2.70
N LEU A 194 12.26 20.31 -2.34
CA LEU A 194 13.70 20.05 -2.30
C LEU A 194 14.11 19.26 -3.55
N SER A 195 15.15 19.74 -4.22
CA SER A 195 15.75 19.07 -5.38
C SER A 195 17.24 19.38 -5.47
N HIS A 196 18.03 18.41 -5.92
CA HIS A 196 19.47 18.60 -6.11
C HIS A 196 19.88 17.97 -7.45
N PRO A 197 20.29 18.76 -8.45
CA PRO A 197 20.56 18.25 -9.80
C PRO A 197 21.80 17.35 -9.87
N LYS A 198 22.70 17.49 -8.89
CA LYS A 198 23.96 16.75 -8.84
C LYS A 198 24.28 16.33 -7.41
N CYS A 199 24.20 15.03 -7.17
CA CYS A 199 24.55 14.42 -5.91
C CYS A 199 25.58 13.31 -6.12
N LEU A 200 26.50 13.18 -5.18
CA LEU A 200 27.16 11.91 -4.95
C LEU A 200 26.13 10.95 -4.36
N TYR A 201 25.95 9.82 -5.03
CA TYR A 201 24.93 8.82 -4.76
C TYR A 201 25.56 7.47 -4.43
N THR A 202 25.05 6.81 -3.40
CA THR A 202 25.41 5.43 -3.04
C THR A 202 24.25 4.74 -2.36
N VAL A 203 24.26 3.40 -2.40
CA VAL A 203 23.48 2.58 -1.48
C VAL A 203 24.44 1.91 -0.48
N ILE A 204 24.09 1.88 0.80
CA ILE A 204 24.87 1.21 1.84
C ILE A 204 24.02 0.22 2.63
N GLU A 205 24.67 -0.72 3.30
CA GLU A 205 24.04 -1.58 4.29
C GLU A 205 24.42 -1.14 5.71
N ASP A 206 23.43 -0.68 6.47
CA ASP A 206 23.59 -0.10 7.81
C ASP A 206 22.56 -0.69 8.78
N GLY A 207 22.44 -2.02 8.80
CA GLY A 207 21.59 -2.74 9.72
C GLY A 207 22.37 -3.30 10.91
N ARG A 208 21.67 -3.70 11.98
CA ARG A 208 22.27 -4.39 13.14
C ARG A 208 23.13 -5.60 12.76
N TRP A 209 22.79 -6.30 11.68
CA TRP A 209 23.60 -7.42 11.18
C TRP A 209 25.00 -6.99 10.72
N SER A 210 25.13 -5.89 9.95
CA SER A 210 26.42 -5.41 9.45
C SER A 210 27.19 -4.59 10.49
N THR A 211 26.50 -3.87 11.38
CA THR A 211 27.13 -2.94 12.33
C THR A 211 27.28 -3.46 13.75
N GLY A 212 26.59 -4.56 14.09
CA GLY A 212 26.43 -4.99 15.47
C GLY A 212 25.64 -3.99 16.32
N GLY A 213 24.82 -3.14 15.70
CA GLY A 213 24.03 -2.09 16.37
C GLY A 213 24.82 -0.85 16.79
N LYS A 214 26.02 -0.65 16.22
CA LYS A 214 26.85 0.53 16.49
C LYS A 214 26.55 1.62 15.47
N ASN A 215 26.61 2.89 15.89
CA ASN A 215 26.53 4.02 14.97
C ASN A 215 27.74 4.01 14.01
N THR A 216 27.47 4.04 12.70
CA THR A 216 28.48 4.06 11.63
C THR A 216 28.52 5.35 10.84
N ASP A 217 27.82 6.41 11.26
CA ASP A 217 27.73 7.70 10.55
C ASP A 217 29.13 8.25 10.22
N HIS A 218 30.07 8.24 11.17
CA HIS A 218 31.45 8.69 10.96
C HIS A 218 32.19 7.92 9.85
N LYS A 219 31.91 6.61 9.68
CA LYS A 219 32.53 5.79 8.63
C LYS A 219 31.93 6.09 7.27
N VAL A 220 30.60 6.26 7.24
CA VAL A 220 29.86 6.63 6.04
C VAL A 220 30.32 8.00 5.56
N GLU A 221 30.41 8.98 6.47
CA GLU A 221 30.92 10.32 6.22
C GLU A 221 32.35 10.29 5.65
N ALA A 222 33.27 9.55 6.28
CA ALA A 222 34.64 9.43 5.81
C ALA A 222 34.72 8.84 4.38
N SER A 223 33.86 7.86 4.08
CA SER A 223 33.81 7.22 2.77
C SER A 223 33.24 8.16 1.69
N ILE A 224 32.21 8.93 2.02
CA ILE A 224 31.64 9.99 1.18
C ILE A 224 32.69 11.08 0.89
N LYS A 225 33.37 11.59 1.93
CA LYS A 225 34.43 12.61 1.79
C LYS A 225 35.57 12.12 0.89
N LYS A 226 35.98 10.86 1.06
CA LYS A 226 36.98 10.22 0.21
C LYS A 226 36.51 10.14 -1.25
N ALA A 227 35.32 9.62 -1.49
CA ALA A 227 34.78 9.47 -2.84
C ALA A 227 34.60 10.81 -3.55
N ALA A 228 34.13 11.85 -2.85
CA ALA A 228 34.02 13.19 -3.41
C ALA A 228 35.39 13.75 -3.81
N LYS A 229 36.40 13.64 -2.94
CA LYS A 229 37.77 14.09 -3.21
C LYS A 229 38.40 13.36 -4.40
N GLU A 230 38.22 12.05 -4.49
CA GLU A 230 38.75 11.23 -5.60
C GLU A 230 38.14 11.61 -6.95
N ASN A 231 36.90 12.10 -6.96
CA ASN A 231 36.19 12.53 -8.17
C ASN A 231 36.23 14.06 -8.39
N GLY A 232 36.96 14.80 -7.56
CA GLY A 232 37.13 16.26 -7.71
C GLY A 232 35.88 17.08 -7.38
N TYR A 233 35.05 16.60 -6.46
CA TYR A 233 33.81 17.28 -6.05
C TYR A 233 33.91 17.90 -4.66
N GLU A 234 33.26 19.06 -4.50
CA GLU A 234 33.07 19.71 -3.21
C GLU A 234 31.69 19.35 -2.64
N LEU A 235 31.63 18.98 -1.36
CA LEU A 235 30.37 18.64 -0.68
C LEU A 235 29.65 19.91 -0.21
N LEU A 236 28.33 19.99 -0.41
CA LEU A 236 27.53 21.15 0.02
C LEU A 236 27.05 21.07 1.48
N GLY A 237 27.58 20.14 2.28
CA GLY A 237 27.27 20.03 3.71
C GLY A 237 25.89 19.45 4.04
N LEU A 238 25.24 18.75 3.10
CA LEU A 238 23.94 18.10 3.30
C LEU A 238 24.01 16.62 2.93
N VAL A 239 23.32 15.77 3.68
CA VAL A 239 23.13 14.34 3.38
C VAL A 239 21.64 14.02 3.51
N TYR A 240 21.08 13.42 2.47
CA TYR A 240 19.72 12.89 2.47
C TYR A 240 19.80 11.38 2.48
N ILE A 241 19.19 10.76 3.49
CA ILE A 241 19.20 9.32 3.69
C ILE A 241 17.76 8.81 3.64
N ASN A 242 17.51 7.86 2.75
CA ASN A 242 16.23 7.20 2.59
C ASN A 242 16.39 5.70 2.83
N GLN A 243 15.51 5.09 3.61
CA GLN A 243 15.51 3.64 3.77
C GLN A 243 14.83 3.01 2.56
N LEU A 244 15.56 2.17 1.82
CA LEU A 244 15.03 1.42 0.69
C LEU A 244 14.31 0.16 1.19
N LEU A 245 15.05 -0.68 1.93
CA LEU A 245 14.63 -2.04 2.23
C LEU A 245 15.16 -2.48 3.60
N THR A 246 14.41 -3.32 4.27
CA THR A 246 14.88 -4.08 5.43
C THR A 246 14.67 -5.57 5.17
N THR A 247 15.72 -6.36 5.37
CA THR A 247 15.66 -7.82 5.39
C THR A 247 16.28 -8.32 6.69
N TYR A 248 16.37 -9.64 6.86
CA TYR A 248 16.90 -10.26 8.08
C TYR A 248 17.87 -11.37 7.74
N GLU A 249 18.94 -11.46 8.52
CA GLU A 249 19.92 -12.54 8.48
C GLU A 249 20.34 -12.86 9.91
N ASP A 250 20.34 -14.15 10.28
CA ASP A 250 20.57 -14.62 11.65
C ASP A 250 19.71 -13.92 12.73
N GLY A 251 18.47 -13.53 12.37
CA GLY A 251 17.55 -12.82 13.26
C GLY A 251 17.91 -11.35 13.51
N LEU A 252 18.94 -10.83 12.84
CA LEU A 252 19.33 -9.42 12.88
C LEU A 252 18.87 -8.70 11.62
N GLU A 253 18.48 -7.44 11.78
CA GLU A 253 18.05 -6.64 10.64
C GLU A 253 19.24 -6.25 9.75
N ARG A 254 18.98 -6.28 8.44
CA ARG A 254 19.82 -5.71 7.40
C ARG A 254 19.04 -4.54 6.82
N ALA A 255 19.55 -3.33 6.96
CA ALA A 255 18.89 -2.13 6.46
C ALA A 255 19.69 -1.56 5.29
N PHE A 256 19.03 -1.36 4.15
CA PHE A 256 19.66 -0.78 2.97
C PHE A 256 19.23 0.68 2.84
N LEU A 257 20.21 1.57 2.87
CA LEU A 257 20.00 3.01 2.87
C LEU A 257 20.50 3.61 1.57
N GLU A 258 19.64 4.38 0.91
CA GLU A 258 19.97 5.23 -0.24
C GLU A 258 20.44 6.59 0.28
N ILE A 259 21.58 7.05 -0.22
CA ILE A 259 22.21 8.29 0.23
C ILE A 259 22.42 9.22 -0.96
N PHE A 260 21.94 10.45 -0.83
CA PHE A 260 22.25 11.56 -1.73
C PHE A 260 23.03 12.64 -0.96
N VAL A 261 24.18 13.03 -1.50
CA VAL A 261 25.01 14.11 -0.96
C VAL A 261 25.16 15.17 -2.05
N PRO A 262 24.53 16.34 -1.96
CA PRO A 262 24.68 17.39 -2.96
C PRO A 262 26.12 17.86 -3.08
N ILE A 263 26.55 18.09 -4.33
CA ILE A 263 27.94 18.44 -4.67
C ILE A 263 28.02 19.60 -5.65
N LYS A 264 29.18 20.27 -5.68
CA LYS A 264 29.57 21.27 -6.69
C LYS A 264 30.77 20.81 -7.49
#